data_AF-A0A1Q7KPM8-F1
#
_entry.id   AF-A0A1Q7KPM8-F1
#
_cell.length_a   1.000
_cell.length_b   1.000
_cell.length_c   1.000
_cell.angle_alpha   90.00
_cell.angle_beta   90.00
_cell.angle_gamma   90.00
#
_symmetry.space_group_name_H-M   'P 1'
#
loop_
_entity.id
_entity.type
_entity.pdbx_description
1 polymer ?
#
loop_
_entity_poly.entity_id
_entity_poly.type
_entity_poly.pdbx_seq_one_letter_code
_entity_poly.pdbx_strand_id
1 'polypeptide(L)'
;FLGVVRLVWRRRPAAGRPLTVRDRLILAGVVLTGGVLAPPLLLWGLERSSATTTALLLNLEVVFTVVLAGIVFGEHLSARVAIAAGVMAVGGIVLGWTPGDPAIATGAAVVTLACFLWALDNNLTRLIAEGDPLLIVEVKGLVAGTVNILLALASGQAWPSPGTIGFGMALGAMSYGTSLVLFILAMRELGAARAGAYFSTAPFFGAAGGLFLLGESPTLGLLAAAALMALATWLLLHEHHLHRHHHPTGTHIHVHVHDDHHQHAHEGWEGPEPHSHPHPSGPIEHEHPHTPDIHHDHGHG
;
A
#
# COMPACT_ATOMS: atom_id res chain seq x y z
N PHE A 1 4.62 -0.57 -19.68
CA PHE A 1 5.01 0.00 -18.36
C PHE A 1 6.24 -0.71 -17.78
N LEU A 2 6.20 -1.99 -17.43
CA LEU A 2 7.37 -2.75 -16.93
C LEU A 2 8.61 -2.69 -17.84
N GLY A 3 8.43 -2.69 -19.16
CA GLY A 3 9.53 -2.52 -20.12
C GLY A 3 10.20 -1.14 -20.11
N VAL A 4 9.47 -0.07 -19.74
CA VAL A 4 10.02 1.30 -19.63
C VAL A 4 10.74 1.47 -18.30
N VAL A 5 10.22 0.88 -17.22
CA VAL A 5 10.91 0.79 -15.93
C VAL A 5 12.23 0.04 -16.09
N ARG A 6 12.25 -1.09 -16.81
CA ARG A 6 13.50 -1.82 -17.13
C ARG A 6 14.50 -1.00 -17.97
N LEU A 7 14.02 -0.08 -18.81
CA LEU A 7 14.88 0.78 -19.62
C LEU A 7 15.52 1.90 -18.80
N VAL A 8 14.76 2.50 -17.87
CA VAL A 8 15.19 3.58 -16.99
C VAL A 8 16.03 3.05 -15.82
N TRP A 9 15.73 1.85 -15.31
CA TRP A 9 16.46 1.18 -14.22
C TRP A 9 17.51 0.19 -14.72
N ARG A 10 18.26 0.56 -15.77
CA ARG A 10 19.45 -0.18 -16.22
C ARG A 10 20.59 -0.24 -15.18
N ARG A 11 20.42 0.35 -14.00
CA ARG A 11 21.40 0.33 -12.91
C ARG A 11 20.75 -0.26 -11.66
N ARG A 12 21.17 -1.50 -11.38
CA ARG A 12 20.89 -2.37 -10.21
C ARG A 12 19.62 -3.24 -10.33
N PRO A 13 19.75 -4.54 -10.66
CA PRO A 13 18.76 -5.49 -10.22
C PRO A 13 18.90 -5.58 -8.70
N ALA A 14 17.92 -5.07 -7.95
CA ALA A 14 17.71 -5.58 -6.61
C ALA A 14 17.23 -7.02 -6.79
N ALA A 15 18.17 -7.97 -6.90
CA ALA A 15 17.86 -9.38 -6.97
C ALA A 15 17.29 -9.76 -5.60
N GLY A 16 15.99 -9.61 -5.42
CA GLY A 16 15.29 -10.10 -4.24
C GLY A 16 15.48 -11.60 -4.10
N ARG A 17 15.36 -12.12 -2.87
CA ARG A 17 15.59 -13.55 -2.65
C ARG A 17 14.53 -14.39 -3.38
N PRO A 18 14.86 -15.61 -3.84
CA PRO A 18 13.86 -16.51 -4.38
C PRO A 18 12.73 -16.79 -3.37
N LEU A 19 11.49 -16.87 -3.85
CA LEU A 19 10.33 -17.13 -3.01
C LEU A 19 10.33 -18.60 -2.51
N THR A 20 10.22 -18.77 -1.20
CA THR A 20 10.02 -20.07 -0.54
C THR A 20 8.60 -20.60 -0.79
N VAL A 21 8.32 -21.84 -0.36
CA VAL A 21 6.94 -22.39 -0.39
C VAL A 21 5.99 -21.51 0.44
N ARG A 22 6.44 -21.07 1.62
CA ARG A 22 5.67 -20.19 2.50
C ARG A 22 5.39 -18.84 1.83
N ASP A 23 6.40 -18.24 1.18
CA ASP A 23 6.22 -16.95 0.49
C ASP A 23 5.22 -17.07 -0.66
N ARG A 24 5.19 -18.21 -1.37
CA ARG A 24 4.19 -18.47 -2.43
C ARG A 24 2.76 -18.58 -1.87
N LEU A 25 2.58 -19.18 -0.70
CA LEU A 25 1.27 -19.23 -0.04
C LEU A 25 0.82 -17.84 0.41
N ILE A 26 1.74 -17.04 0.94
CA ILE A 26 1.45 -15.63 1.31
C ILE A 26 1.10 -14.83 0.05
N LEU A 27 1.88 -14.97 -1.03
CA LEU A 27 1.61 -14.34 -2.32
C LEU A 27 0.24 -14.74 -2.89
N ALA A 28 -0.19 -16.00 -2.70
CA ALA A 28 -1.54 -16.41 -3.09
C ALA A 28 -2.61 -15.67 -2.27
N GLY A 29 -2.41 -15.48 -0.97
CA GLY A 29 -3.28 -14.69 -0.10
C GLY A 29 -3.36 -13.21 -0.52
N VAL A 30 -2.21 -12.58 -0.74
CA VAL A 30 -2.02 -11.22 -1.31
C VAL A 30 -2.85 -11.04 -2.58
N VAL A 31 -2.69 -11.95 -3.55
CA VAL A 31 -3.39 -11.90 -4.84
C VAL A 31 -4.90 -12.10 -4.66
N LEU A 32 -5.29 -13.04 -3.81
CA LEU A 32 -6.69 -13.34 -3.54
C LEU A 32 -7.41 -12.13 -2.92
N THR A 33 -6.84 -11.53 -1.88
CA THR A 33 -7.50 -10.44 -1.15
C THR A 33 -7.46 -9.15 -1.95
N GLY A 34 -6.28 -8.70 -2.39
CA GLY A 34 -6.10 -7.39 -3.02
C GLY A 34 -6.37 -7.37 -4.52
N GLY A 35 -6.12 -8.47 -5.23
CA GLY A 35 -6.25 -8.55 -6.69
C GLY A 35 -7.58 -9.13 -7.17
N VAL A 36 -8.09 -10.15 -6.48
CA VAL A 36 -9.26 -10.92 -6.91
C VAL A 36 -10.55 -10.45 -6.22
N LEU A 37 -10.54 -10.28 -4.90
CA LEU A 37 -11.75 -9.99 -4.13
C LEU A 37 -12.02 -8.49 -4.00
N ALA A 38 -11.02 -7.69 -3.64
CA ALA A 38 -11.22 -6.26 -3.37
C ALA A 38 -11.73 -5.45 -4.59
N PRO A 39 -11.16 -5.57 -5.81
CA PRO A 39 -11.59 -4.75 -6.95
C PRO A 39 -13.06 -4.92 -7.37
N PRO A 40 -13.62 -6.14 -7.55
CA PRO A 40 -15.03 -6.28 -7.91
C PRO A 40 -15.96 -5.82 -6.78
N LEU A 41 -15.57 -5.98 -5.50
CA LEU A 41 -16.33 -5.44 -4.37
C LEU A 41 -16.36 -3.91 -4.41
N LEU A 42 -15.23 -3.25 -4.67
CA LEU A 42 -15.20 -1.79 -4.86
C LEU A 42 -16.14 -1.37 -5.98
N LEU A 43 -16.06 -2.00 -7.15
CA LEU A 43 -16.91 -1.64 -8.30
C LEU A 43 -18.40 -1.86 -8.02
N TRP A 44 -18.74 -2.94 -7.35
CA TRP A 44 -20.12 -3.23 -6.94
C TRP A 44 -20.66 -2.21 -5.93
N GLY A 45 -19.81 -1.78 -5.00
CA GLY A 45 -20.14 -0.73 -4.04
C GLY A 45 -20.27 0.65 -4.69
N LEU A 46 -19.39 0.96 -5.65
CA LEU A 46 -19.42 2.19 -6.42
C LEU A 46 -20.69 2.33 -7.27
N GLU A 47 -21.24 1.23 -7.80
CA GLU A 47 -22.52 1.25 -8.53
C GLU A 47 -23.72 1.65 -7.64
N ARG A 48 -23.58 1.52 -6.31
CA ARG A 48 -24.65 1.73 -5.31
C ARG A 48 -24.41 2.92 -4.39
N SER A 49 -23.34 3.67 -4.61
CA SER A 49 -22.92 4.80 -3.78
C SER A 49 -22.41 5.93 -4.66
N SER A 50 -22.34 7.16 -4.14
CA SER A 50 -21.79 8.28 -4.90
C SER A 50 -20.27 8.15 -5.06
N ALA A 51 -19.72 8.76 -6.12
CA ALA A 51 -18.28 8.80 -6.34
C ALA A 51 -17.57 9.52 -5.19
N THR A 52 -18.14 10.60 -4.65
CA THR A 52 -17.58 11.32 -3.51
C THR A 52 -17.46 10.46 -2.26
N THR A 53 -18.51 9.70 -1.94
CA THR A 53 -18.58 8.85 -0.75
C THR A 53 -17.63 7.68 -0.88
N THR A 54 -17.68 6.98 -2.02
CA THR A 54 -16.81 5.84 -2.30
C THR A 54 -15.34 6.26 -2.29
N ALA A 55 -14.99 7.40 -2.91
CA ALA A 55 -13.63 7.90 -2.93
C ALA A 55 -13.11 8.14 -1.50
N LEU A 56 -13.83 8.89 -0.67
CA LEU A 56 -13.39 9.17 0.70
C LEU A 56 -13.33 7.92 1.58
N LEU A 57 -14.24 6.96 1.40
CA LEU A 57 -14.21 5.68 2.14
C LEU A 57 -12.92 4.89 1.89
N LEU A 58 -12.24 5.06 0.75
CA LEU A 58 -10.95 4.42 0.49
C LEU A 58 -9.87 4.77 1.54
N ASN A 59 -9.99 5.91 2.24
CA ASN A 59 -9.10 6.23 3.36
C ASN A 59 -9.19 5.23 4.53
N LEU A 60 -10.26 4.43 4.62
CA LEU A 60 -10.38 3.38 5.65
C LEU A 60 -9.36 2.26 5.45
N GLU A 61 -8.79 2.09 4.24
CA GLU A 61 -7.69 1.15 4.02
C GLU A 61 -6.51 1.46 4.95
N VAL A 62 -6.17 2.73 5.14
CA VAL A 62 -5.08 3.15 6.05
C VAL A 62 -5.41 2.76 7.49
N VAL A 63 -6.65 2.96 7.91
CA VAL A 63 -7.12 2.58 9.26
C VAL A 63 -6.98 1.08 9.48
N PHE A 64 -7.52 0.27 8.57
CA PHE A 64 -7.41 -1.18 8.68
C PHE A 64 -5.97 -1.66 8.59
N THR A 65 -5.14 -1.03 7.77
CA THR A 65 -3.72 -1.39 7.63
C THR A 65 -3.00 -1.22 8.95
N VAL A 66 -3.18 -0.06 9.61
CA VAL A 66 -2.60 0.26 10.93
C VAL A 66 -3.14 -0.66 12.02
N VAL A 67 -4.45 -0.91 12.04
CA VAL A 67 -5.08 -1.78 13.05
C VAL A 67 -4.59 -3.22 12.91
N LEU A 68 -4.50 -3.75 11.68
CA LEU A 68 -3.96 -5.07 11.43
C LEU A 68 -2.48 -5.16 11.83
N ALA A 69 -1.66 -4.15 11.49
CA ALA A 69 -0.27 -4.05 11.91
C ALA A 69 -0.14 -4.14 13.45
N GLY A 70 -0.93 -3.37 14.19
CA GLY A 70 -0.89 -3.38 15.65
C GLY A 70 -1.38 -4.68 16.28
N ILE A 71 -2.51 -5.24 15.81
CA ILE A 71 -3.15 -6.41 16.44
C ILE A 71 -2.50 -7.73 16.00
N VAL A 72 -2.26 -7.90 14.70
CA VAL A 72 -1.81 -9.17 14.12
C VAL A 72 -0.29 -9.29 14.12
N PHE A 73 0.42 -8.18 13.87
CA PHE A 73 1.88 -8.16 13.78
C PHE A 73 2.55 -7.60 15.04
N GLY A 74 1.76 -7.12 16.02
CA GLY A 74 2.28 -6.61 17.28
C GLY A 74 3.08 -5.32 17.15
N GLU A 75 2.84 -4.54 16.08
CA GLU A 75 3.57 -3.30 15.85
C GLU A 75 3.16 -2.21 16.85
N HIS A 76 4.16 -1.52 17.40
CA HIS A 76 3.91 -0.42 18.32
C HIS A 76 3.38 0.80 17.57
N LEU A 77 2.14 1.16 17.86
CA LEU A 77 1.50 2.35 17.30
C LEU A 77 1.73 3.55 18.21
N SER A 78 2.21 4.65 17.64
CA SER A 78 2.25 5.90 18.38
C SER A 78 0.84 6.38 18.73
N ALA A 79 0.70 7.11 19.83
CA ALA A 79 -0.58 7.67 20.23
C ALA A 79 -1.20 8.55 19.13
N ARG A 80 -0.38 9.28 18.36
CA ARG A 80 -0.87 10.12 17.26
C ARG A 80 -1.42 9.28 16.11
N VAL A 81 -0.74 8.20 15.73
CA VAL A 81 -1.25 7.28 14.69
C VAL A 81 -2.56 6.64 15.12
N ALA A 82 -2.68 6.21 16.38
CA ALA A 82 -3.93 5.66 16.91
C ALA A 82 -5.07 6.69 16.91
N ILE A 83 -4.80 7.94 17.34
CA ILE A 83 -5.79 9.03 17.29
C ILE A 83 -6.19 9.32 15.85
N ALA A 84 -5.23 9.42 14.92
CA ALA A 84 -5.51 9.67 13.51
C ALA A 84 -6.38 8.56 12.90
N ALA A 85 -6.06 7.29 13.18
CA ALA A 85 -6.87 6.15 12.75
C ALA A 85 -8.29 6.21 13.32
N GLY A 86 -8.45 6.59 14.59
CA GLY A 86 -9.75 6.78 15.23
C GLY A 86 -10.57 7.91 14.58
N VAL A 87 -9.96 9.09 14.35
CA VAL A 87 -10.62 10.22 13.70
C VAL A 87 -11.02 9.86 12.26
N MET A 88 -10.16 9.17 11.52
CA MET A 88 -10.44 8.68 10.17
C MET A 88 -11.62 7.70 10.15
N ALA A 89 -11.67 6.77 11.11
CA ALA A 89 -12.77 5.80 11.26
C ALA A 89 -14.10 6.50 11.54
N VAL A 90 -14.11 7.53 12.39
CA VAL A 90 -15.33 8.34 12.64
C VAL A 90 -15.79 9.02 11.35
N GLY A 91 -14.88 9.55 10.53
CA GLY A 91 -15.21 10.09 9.21
C GLY A 91 -15.89 9.04 8.31
N GLY A 92 -15.39 7.81 8.28
CA GLY A 92 -16.00 6.70 7.55
C GLY A 92 -17.40 6.32 8.06
N ILE A 93 -17.62 6.33 9.38
CA ILE A 93 -18.93 6.09 9.98
C ILE A 93 -19.92 7.18 9.56
N VAL A 94 -19.50 8.45 9.56
CA VAL A 94 -20.34 9.58 9.12
C VAL A 94 -20.76 9.41 7.66
N LEU A 95 -19.87 8.93 6.78
CA LEU A 95 -20.20 8.64 5.38
C LEU A 95 -21.16 7.45 5.23
N GLY A 96 -20.95 6.38 5.99
CA GLY A 96 -21.83 5.20 5.98
C GLY A 96 -23.21 5.47 6.57
N TRP A 97 -23.34 6.50 7.41
CA TRP A 97 -24.60 6.91 8.03
C TRP A 97 -25.38 7.87 7.12
N THR A 98 -25.96 7.34 6.05
CA THR A 98 -26.88 8.09 5.19
C THR A 98 -28.33 7.65 5.44
N PRO A 99 -29.20 8.52 6.00
CA PRO A 99 -30.61 8.19 6.17
C PRO A 99 -31.31 8.04 4.81
N GLY A 100 -32.10 6.96 4.64
CA GLY A 100 -33.13 6.89 3.60
C GLY A 100 -32.96 5.83 2.50
N ASP A 101 -31.76 5.35 2.21
CA ASP A 101 -31.55 4.31 1.19
C ASP A 101 -30.63 3.17 1.69
N PRO A 102 -31.19 1.97 1.93
CA PRO A 102 -30.42 0.78 2.27
C PRO A 102 -29.36 0.39 1.23
N ALA A 103 -29.56 0.72 -0.05
CA ALA A 103 -28.59 0.43 -1.11
C ALA A 103 -27.29 1.22 -0.92
N ILE A 104 -27.38 2.48 -0.50
CA ILE A 104 -26.22 3.34 -0.22
C ILE A 104 -25.43 2.80 0.97
N ALA A 105 -26.12 2.43 2.05
CA ALA A 105 -25.49 1.82 3.22
C ALA A 105 -24.79 0.50 2.86
N THR A 106 -25.42 -0.31 2.01
CA THR A 106 -24.83 -1.56 1.52
C THR A 106 -23.61 -1.30 0.64
N GLY A 107 -23.67 -0.29 -0.23
CA GLY A 107 -22.54 0.15 -1.05
C GLY A 107 -21.35 0.57 -0.18
N ALA A 108 -21.57 1.43 0.81
CA ALA A 108 -20.54 1.86 1.76
C ALA A 108 -19.93 0.69 2.55
N ALA A 109 -20.75 -0.26 3.00
CA ALA A 109 -20.28 -1.45 3.72
C ALA A 109 -19.38 -2.33 2.83
N VAL A 110 -19.74 -2.51 1.56
CA VAL A 110 -18.94 -3.32 0.63
C VAL A 110 -17.65 -2.61 0.21
N VAL A 111 -17.67 -1.28 0.03
CA VAL A 111 -16.43 -0.50 -0.15
C VAL A 111 -15.52 -0.63 1.07
N THR A 112 -16.08 -0.57 2.28
CA THR A 112 -15.32 -0.76 3.53
C THR A 112 -14.70 -2.16 3.60
N LEU A 113 -15.41 -3.20 3.17
CA LEU A 113 -14.86 -4.56 3.05
C LEU A 113 -13.72 -4.63 2.03
N ALA A 114 -13.85 -3.95 0.88
CA ALA A 114 -12.76 -3.86 -0.10
C ALA A 114 -11.51 -3.20 0.51
N CYS A 115 -11.68 -2.12 1.29
CA CYS A 115 -10.59 -1.46 2.01
C CYS A 115 -9.92 -2.40 3.02
N PHE A 116 -10.69 -3.20 3.75
CA PHE A 116 -10.14 -4.21 4.67
C PHE A 116 -9.33 -5.28 3.93
N LEU A 117 -9.80 -5.75 2.78
CA LEU A 117 -9.09 -6.73 1.96
C LEU A 117 -7.78 -6.18 1.38
N TRP A 118 -7.75 -4.90 0.97
CA TRP A 118 -6.50 -4.23 0.59
C TRP A 118 -5.56 -4.01 1.77
N ALA A 119 -6.08 -3.67 2.94
CA ALA A 119 -5.26 -3.60 4.15
C ALA A 119 -4.61 -4.94 4.50
N LEU A 120 -5.34 -6.05 4.33
CA LEU A 120 -4.79 -7.40 4.48
C LEU A 120 -3.75 -7.70 3.40
N ASP A 121 -4.00 -7.33 2.14
CA ASP A 121 -3.02 -7.44 1.05
C ASP A 121 -1.71 -6.70 1.37
N ASN A 122 -1.80 -5.45 1.83
CA ASN A 122 -0.65 -4.63 2.18
C ASN A 122 0.17 -5.28 3.30
N ASN A 123 -0.49 -5.73 4.37
CA ASN A 123 0.16 -6.39 5.50
C ASN A 123 0.79 -7.74 5.11
N LEU A 124 0.12 -8.54 4.28
CA LEU A 124 0.70 -9.80 3.79
C LEU A 124 1.86 -9.55 2.81
N THR A 125 1.79 -8.50 1.99
CA THR A 125 2.86 -8.11 1.06
C THR A 125 4.12 -7.75 1.83
N ARG A 126 4.00 -7.10 3.01
CA ARG A 126 5.14 -6.80 3.89
C ARG A 126 5.94 -8.06 4.26
N LEU A 127 5.27 -9.18 4.53
CA LEU A 127 5.93 -10.44 4.91
C LEU A 127 6.79 -11.06 3.81
N ILE A 128 6.55 -10.67 2.55
CA ILE A 128 7.28 -11.19 1.38
C ILE A 128 8.06 -10.08 0.65
N ALA A 129 8.20 -8.90 1.25
CA ALA A 129 8.81 -7.72 0.62
C ALA A 129 10.29 -7.91 0.26
N GLU A 130 10.99 -8.84 0.92
CA GLU A 130 12.38 -9.23 0.59
C GLU A 130 12.50 -10.09 -0.68
N GLY A 131 11.38 -10.66 -1.13
CA GLY A 131 11.31 -11.43 -2.36
C GLY A 131 11.54 -10.57 -3.60
N ASP A 132 11.65 -11.19 -4.78
CA ASP A 132 11.76 -10.44 -6.04
C ASP A 132 10.52 -9.52 -6.25
N PRO A 133 10.69 -8.18 -6.19
CA PRO A 133 9.57 -7.25 -6.29
C PRO A 133 8.95 -7.26 -7.69
N LEU A 134 9.71 -7.58 -8.74
CA LEU A 134 9.17 -7.70 -10.10
C LEU A 134 8.23 -8.91 -10.20
N LEU A 135 8.63 -10.05 -9.64
CA LEU A 135 7.80 -11.25 -9.60
C LEU A 135 6.49 -11.00 -8.85
N ILE A 136 6.55 -10.36 -7.67
CA ILE A 136 5.37 -10.05 -6.87
C ILE A 136 4.40 -9.16 -7.67
N VAL A 137 4.90 -8.08 -8.27
CA VAL A 137 4.08 -7.16 -9.08
C VAL A 137 3.53 -7.84 -10.33
N GLU A 138 4.33 -8.65 -11.03
CA GLU A 138 3.91 -9.36 -12.24
C GLU A 138 2.79 -10.37 -11.93
N VAL A 139 2.95 -11.19 -10.89
CA VAL A 139 1.93 -12.17 -10.48
C VAL A 139 0.66 -11.46 -10.02
N LYS A 140 0.77 -10.45 -9.15
CA LYS A 140 -0.39 -9.65 -8.70
C LYS A 140 -1.14 -9.04 -9.88
N GLY A 141 -0.43 -8.36 -10.77
CA GLY A 141 -1.01 -7.67 -11.91
C GLY A 141 -1.66 -8.62 -12.92
N LEU A 142 -0.97 -9.68 -13.32
CA LEU A 142 -1.47 -10.63 -14.32
C LEU A 142 -2.66 -11.43 -13.82
N VAL A 143 -2.59 -11.97 -12.58
CA VAL A 143 -3.71 -12.73 -12.02
C VAL A 143 -4.91 -11.82 -11.76
N ALA A 144 -4.71 -10.66 -11.12
CA ALA A 144 -5.80 -9.72 -10.86
C ALA A 144 -6.46 -9.25 -12.16
N GLY A 145 -5.68 -8.83 -13.15
CA GLY A 145 -6.19 -8.38 -14.45
C GLY A 145 -6.96 -9.47 -15.18
N THR A 146 -6.40 -10.69 -15.24
CA THR A 146 -7.06 -11.84 -15.89
C THR A 146 -8.37 -12.17 -15.20
N VAL A 147 -8.38 -12.29 -13.87
CA VAL A 147 -9.58 -12.63 -13.11
C VAL A 147 -10.65 -11.56 -13.26
N ASN A 148 -10.31 -10.27 -13.16
CA ASN A 148 -11.29 -9.19 -13.31
C ASN A 148 -11.87 -9.12 -14.73
N ILE A 149 -11.06 -9.38 -15.78
CA ILE A 149 -11.55 -9.50 -17.16
C ILE A 149 -12.51 -10.69 -17.28
N LEU A 150 -12.14 -11.85 -16.74
CA LEU A 150 -13.00 -13.04 -16.78
C LEU A 150 -14.31 -12.83 -16.02
N LEU A 151 -14.26 -12.16 -14.86
CA LEU A 151 -15.47 -11.79 -14.12
C LEU A 151 -16.37 -10.87 -14.94
N ALA A 152 -15.81 -9.83 -15.58
CA ALA A 152 -16.59 -8.93 -16.44
C ALA A 152 -17.27 -9.68 -17.60
N LEU A 153 -16.55 -10.59 -18.27
CA LEU A 153 -17.10 -11.42 -19.34
C LEU A 153 -18.18 -12.39 -18.82
N ALA A 154 -17.94 -13.01 -17.66
CA ALA A 154 -18.91 -13.90 -17.01
C ALA A 154 -20.18 -13.16 -16.56
N SER A 155 -20.07 -11.88 -16.21
CA SER A 155 -21.19 -10.98 -15.94
C SER A 155 -21.91 -10.49 -17.21
N GLY A 156 -21.56 -11.01 -18.40
CA GLY A 156 -22.22 -10.70 -19.66
C GLY A 156 -21.80 -9.37 -20.29
N GLN A 157 -20.70 -8.76 -19.84
CA GLN A 157 -20.19 -7.54 -20.48
C GLN A 157 -19.66 -7.85 -21.88
N ALA A 158 -19.95 -6.96 -22.83
CA ALA A 158 -19.48 -7.09 -24.20
C ALA A 158 -17.96 -6.91 -24.28
N TRP A 159 -17.35 -7.55 -25.28
CA TRP A 159 -15.93 -7.34 -25.55
C TRP A 159 -15.68 -5.87 -25.92
N PRO A 160 -14.73 -5.18 -25.26
CA PRO A 160 -14.49 -3.76 -25.50
C PRO A 160 -13.89 -3.51 -26.89
N SER A 161 -14.18 -2.34 -27.45
CA SER A 161 -13.58 -1.92 -28.71
C SER A 161 -12.05 -1.79 -28.57
N PRO A 162 -11.26 -1.95 -29.65
CA PRO A 162 -9.82 -1.71 -29.60
C PRO A 162 -9.44 -0.33 -29.05
N GLY A 163 -10.26 0.70 -29.32
CA GLY A 163 -10.06 2.03 -28.77
C GLY A 163 -10.23 2.08 -27.25
N THR A 164 -11.27 1.44 -26.72
CA THR A 164 -11.52 1.33 -25.27
C THR A 164 -10.38 0.58 -24.57
N ILE A 165 -9.87 -0.50 -25.18
CA ILE A 165 -8.70 -1.23 -24.68
C ILE A 165 -7.48 -0.30 -24.63
N GLY A 166 -7.21 0.42 -25.73
CA GLY A 166 -6.10 1.37 -25.81
C GLY A 166 -6.18 2.47 -24.74
N PHE A 167 -7.36 3.07 -24.55
CA PHE A 167 -7.58 4.07 -23.50
C PHE A 167 -7.43 3.49 -22.10
N GLY A 168 -7.95 2.29 -21.84
CA GLY A 168 -7.78 1.61 -20.54
C GLY A 168 -6.31 1.32 -20.23
N MET A 169 -5.54 0.86 -21.23
CA MET A 169 -4.10 0.65 -21.09
C MET A 169 -3.34 1.96 -20.83
N ALA A 170 -3.68 3.04 -21.56
CA ALA A 170 -3.07 4.35 -21.36
C ALA A 170 -3.40 4.94 -19.99
N LEU A 171 -4.66 4.83 -19.56
CA LEU A 171 -5.12 5.24 -18.24
C LEU A 171 -4.33 4.49 -17.17
N GLY A 172 -4.28 3.16 -17.21
CA GLY A 172 -3.51 2.37 -16.24
C GLY A 172 -2.01 2.66 -16.24
N ALA A 173 -1.40 2.89 -17.40
CA ALA A 173 0.01 3.26 -17.50
C ALA A 173 0.30 4.62 -16.84
N MET A 174 -0.62 5.58 -16.97
CA MET A 174 -0.48 6.91 -16.37
C MET A 174 -0.87 6.91 -14.89
N SER A 175 -2.10 6.50 -14.56
CA SER A 175 -2.66 6.62 -13.22
C SER A 175 -2.06 5.65 -12.22
N TYR A 176 -1.80 4.40 -12.62
CA TYR A 176 -1.20 3.40 -11.73
C TYR A 176 0.31 3.32 -11.93
N GLY A 177 0.74 3.15 -13.17
CA GLY A 177 2.15 2.95 -13.48
C GLY A 177 3.02 4.15 -13.07
N THR A 178 2.76 5.32 -13.65
CA THR A 178 3.55 6.52 -13.38
C THR A 178 3.44 6.95 -11.92
N SER A 179 2.23 6.88 -11.34
CA SER A 179 2.01 7.12 -9.91
C SER A 179 2.87 6.22 -9.02
N LEU A 180 2.95 4.93 -9.30
CA LEU A 180 3.77 4.00 -8.51
C LEU A 180 5.26 4.34 -8.60
N VAL A 181 5.77 4.73 -9.78
CA VAL A 181 7.17 5.19 -9.92
C VAL A 181 7.40 6.43 -9.06
N LEU A 182 6.52 7.42 -9.15
CA LEU A 182 6.62 8.65 -8.35
C LEU A 182 6.51 8.36 -6.85
N PHE A 183 5.65 7.44 -6.46
CA PHE A 183 5.50 6.99 -5.08
C PHE A 183 6.77 6.31 -4.57
N ILE A 184 7.40 5.44 -5.36
CA ILE A 184 8.69 4.82 -5.02
C ILE A 184 9.79 5.87 -4.88
N LEU A 185 9.84 6.85 -5.78
CA LEU A 185 10.79 7.96 -5.66
C LEU A 185 10.52 8.80 -4.40
N ALA A 186 9.26 9.10 -4.10
CA ALA A 186 8.87 9.79 -2.87
C ALA A 186 9.24 9.00 -1.61
N MET A 187 9.06 7.67 -1.59
CA MET A 187 9.50 6.83 -0.48
C MET A 187 11.01 6.89 -0.25
N ARG A 188 11.80 7.01 -1.33
CA ARG A 188 13.27 7.12 -1.24
C ARG A 188 13.72 8.47 -0.68
N GLU A 189 13.09 9.56 -1.10
CA GLU A 189 13.50 10.92 -0.70
C GLU A 189 12.87 11.38 0.61
N LEU A 190 11.64 10.95 0.91
CA LEU A 190 10.85 11.41 2.07
C LEU A 190 10.74 10.36 3.19
N GLY A 191 11.07 9.09 2.91
CA GLY A 191 10.78 7.94 3.77
C GLY A 191 9.37 7.37 3.55
N ALA A 192 9.19 6.07 3.78
CA ALA A 192 7.94 5.37 3.48
C ALA A 192 6.75 5.86 4.30
N ALA A 193 6.96 6.18 5.59
CA ALA A 193 5.90 6.70 6.45
C ALA A 193 5.32 8.02 5.91
N ARG A 194 6.18 8.97 5.53
CA ARG A 194 5.74 10.26 4.97
C ARG A 194 5.12 10.09 3.58
N ALA A 195 5.76 9.32 2.70
CA ALA A 195 5.22 9.06 1.38
C ALA A 195 3.81 8.40 1.46
N GLY A 196 3.63 7.43 2.36
CA GLY A 196 2.33 6.79 2.63
C GLY A 196 1.29 7.77 3.18
N ALA A 197 1.68 8.66 4.09
CA ALA A 197 0.81 9.73 4.57
C ALA A 197 0.37 10.68 3.44
N TYR A 198 1.27 11.04 2.51
CA TYR A 198 0.90 11.81 1.32
C TYR A 198 -0.03 11.03 0.39
N PHE A 199 0.16 9.71 0.24
CA PHE A 199 -0.71 8.87 -0.57
C PHE A 199 -2.15 8.84 -0.06
N SER A 200 -2.37 8.96 1.26
CA SER A 200 -3.70 9.09 1.86
C SER A 200 -4.45 10.38 1.47
N THR A 201 -3.81 11.31 0.75
CA THR A 201 -4.51 12.47 0.16
C THR A 201 -5.25 12.14 -1.14
N ALA A 202 -4.92 11.03 -1.82
CA ALA A 202 -5.49 10.67 -3.12
C ALA A 202 -7.03 10.54 -3.13
N PRO A 203 -7.68 9.92 -2.11
CA PRO A 203 -9.14 9.90 -1.97
C PRO A 203 -9.85 11.25 -2.08
N PHE A 204 -9.22 12.33 -1.59
CA PHE A 204 -9.80 13.68 -1.66
C PHE A 204 -9.86 14.21 -3.10
N PHE A 205 -8.88 13.87 -3.94
CA PHE A 205 -8.92 14.20 -5.36
C PHE A 205 -10.01 13.42 -6.10
N GLY A 206 -10.22 12.16 -5.73
CA GLY A 206 -11.36 11.37 -6.22
C GLY A 206 -12.70 12.02 -5.87
N ALA A 207 -12.85 12.48 -4.61
CA ALA A 207 -14.04 13.19 -4.17
C ALA A 207 -14.23 14.53 -4.89
N ALA A 208 -13.17 15.30 -5.08
CA ALA A 208 -13.20 16.52 -5.89
C ALA A 208 -13.62 16.23 -7.33
N GLY A 209 -13.15 15.13 -7.93
CA GLY A 209 -13.61 14.66 -9.24
C GLY A 209 -15.12 14.38 -9.27
N GLY A 210 -15.67 13.74 -8.24
CA GLY A 210 -17.13 13.53 -8.11
C GLY A 210 -17.92 14.84 -8.08
N LEU A 211 -17.46 15.82 -7.31
CA LEU A 211 -18.12 17.14 -7.22
C LEU A 211 -18.01 17.93 -8.54
N PHE A 212 -16.81 18.05 -9.09
CA PHE A 212 -16.54 18.98 -10.20
C PHE A 212 -16.75 18.38 -11.59
N LEU A 213 -16.50 17.08 -11.78
CA LEU A 213 -16.60 16.42 -13.07
C LEU A 213 -17.93 15.69 -13.25
N LEU A 214 -18.48 15.12 -12.17
CA LEU A 214 -19.74 14.37 -12.20
C LEU A 214 -20.94 15.19 -11.71
N GLY A 215 -20.71 16.38 -11.14
CA GLY A 215 -21.77 17.27 -10.68
C GLY A 215 -22.50 16.78 -9.42
N GLU A 216 -21.86 15.93 -8.62
CA GLU A 216 -22.44 15.47 -7.36
C GLU A 216 -22.62 16.63 -6.38
N SER A 217 -23.77 16.67 -5.70
CA SER A 217 -24.07 17.75 -4.74
C SER A 217 -23.47 17.43 -3.37
N PRO A 218 -22.72 18.37 -2.76
CA PRO A 218 -22.15 18.14 -1.44
C PRO A 218 -23.25 18.09 -0.37
N THR A 219 -23.18 17.10 0.51
CA THR A 219 -24.05 17.01 1.69
C THR A 219 -23.31 17.48 2.93
N LEU A 220 -24.04 17.87 3.99
CA LEU A 220 -23.42 18.21 5.27
C LEU A 220 -22.62 17.04 5.86
N GLY A 221 -23.13 15.80 5.72
CA GLY A 221 -22.41 14.59 6.14
C GLY A 221 -21.10 14.39 5.38
N LEU A 222 -21.12 14.59 4.05
CA LEU A 222 -19.93 14.52 3.21
C LEU A 222 -18.88 15.56 3.64
N LEU A 223 -19.29 16.81 3.86
CA LEU A 223 -18.37 17.88 4.28
C LEU A 223 -17.79 17.62 5.68
N ALA A 224 -18.61 17.17 6.62
CA ALA A 224 -18.17 16.81 7.96
C ALA A 224 -17.17 15.64 7.94
N ALA A 225 -17.47 14.58 7.18
CA ALA A 225 -16.56 13.46 7.00
C ALA A 225 -15.25 13.88 6.33
N ALA A 226 -15.32 14.66 5.25
CA ALA A 226 -14.13 15.17 4.58
C ALA A 226 -13.24 15.99 5.53
N ALA A 227 -13.84 16.83 6.39
CA ALA A 227 -13.09 17.59 7.39
C ALA A 227 -12.42 16.69 8.45
N LEU A 228 -13.13 15.68 8.97
CA LEU A 228 -12.57 14.71 9.91
C LEU A 228 -11.42 13.92 9.29
N MET A 229 -11.63 13.40 8.08
CA MET A 229 -10.61 12.63 7.37
C MET A 229 -9.40 13.50 7.01
N ALA A 230 -9.62 14.78 6.64
CA ALA A 230 -8.52 15.71 6.38
C ALA A 230 -7.71 16.00 7.66
N LEU A 231 -8.39 16.14 8.81
CA LEU A 231 -7.72 16.26 10.10
C LEU A 231 -6.89 15.01 10.42
N ALA A 232 -7.43 13.81 10.18
CA ALA A 232 -6.69 12.57 10.37
C ALA A 232 -5.46 12.47 9.45
N THR A 233 -5.60 12.80 8.16
CA THR A 233 -4.47 12.86 7.22
C THR A 233 -3.44 13.90 7.67
N TRP A 234 -3.87 15.06 8.15
CA TRP A 234 -2.97 16.08 8.69
C TRP A 234 -2.18 15.57 9.92
N LEU A 235 -2.83 14.85 10.83
CA LEU A 235 -2.18 14.22 11.98
C LEU A 235 -1.13 13.19 11.54
N LEU A 236 -1.44 12.36 10.54
CA LEU A 236 -0.50 11.39 9.97
C LEU A 236 0.69 12.08 9.31
N LEU A 237 0.47 13.16 8.56
CA LEU A 237 1.53 13.90 7.88
C LEU A 237 2.50 14.59 8.84
N HIS A 238 2.02 15.01 10.01
CA HIS A 238 2.83 15.68 11.02
C HIS A 238 3.46 14.70 12.01
N GLU A 239 3.29 13.38 11.83
CA GLU A 239 3.90 12.40 12.71
C GLU A 239 5.41 12.35 12.52
N HIS A 240 6.14 12.48 13.63
CA HIS A 240 7.59 12.33 13.67
C HIS A 240 7.89 10.93 14.20
N HIS A 241 8.02 9.97 13.28
CA HIS A 241 8.50 8.63 13.64
C HIS A 241 10.00 8.69 13.93
N LEU A 242 10.37 8.82 15.20
CA LEU A 242 11.70 8.47 15.70
C LEU A 242 11.56 7.10 16.37
N HIS A 243 12.31 6.11 15.90
CA HIS A 243 12.43 4.83 16.58
C HIS A 243 13.86 4.72 17.07
N ARG A 244 14.00 4.39 18.35
CA ARG A 244 15.28 4.01 18.93
C ARG A 244 15.49 2.54 18.63
N HIS A 245 16.43 2.24 17.75
CA HIS A 245 16.83 0.88 17.43
C HIS A 245 17.95 0.46 18.38
N HIS A 246 17.83 -0.75 18.91
CA HIS A 246 18.91 -1.43 19.64
C HIS A 246 19.20 -2.72 18.90
N HIS A 247 20.32 -2.78 18.16
CA HIS A 247 20.75 -3.99 17.49
C HIS A 247 21.48 -4.91 18.49
N PRO A 248 20.92 -6.08 18.86
CA PRO A 248 21.66 -7.05 19.65
C PRO A 248 22.80 -7.64 18.81
N THR A 249 23.90 -8.05 19.46
CA THR A 249 25.04 -8.66 18.77
C THR A 249 24.58 -9.91 18.01
N GLY A 250 24.74 -9.92 16.68
CA GLY A 250 24.26 -11.01 15.84
C GLY A 250 24.96 -11.08 14.48
N THR A 251 24.88 -12.24 13.85
CA THR A 251 25.31 -12.46 12.46
C THR A 251 24.12 -12.46 11.53
N HIS A 252 24.14 -11.64 10.48
CA HIS A 252 23.10 -11.59 9.46
C HIS A 252 23.68 -11.71 8.04
N ILE A 253 22.81 -12.06 7.08
CA ILE A 253 23.13 -12.20 5.65
C ILE A 253 22.14 -11.37 4.88
N HIS A 254 22.63 -10.33 4.21
CA HIS A 254 21.88 -9.58 3.22
C HIS A 254 22.86 -8.89 2.26
N VAL A 255 22.33 -8.44 1.13
CA VAL A 255 23.09 -7.65 0.15
C VAL A 255 23.37 -6.28 0.75
N HIS A 256 24.64 -5.91 0.88
CA HIS A 256 25.06 -4.62 1.44
C HIS A 256 26.22 -3.99 0.66
N VAL A 257 26.50 -2.73 1.01
CA VAL A 257 27.70 -1.96 0.68
C VAL A 257 28.27 -1.46 2.01
N HIS A 258 29.57 -1.15 2.07
CA HIS A 258 30.14 -0.54 3.26
C HIS A 258 29.57 0.87 3.46
N ASP A 259 28.78 1.02 4.52
CA ASP A 259 28.30 2.29 5.05
C ASP A 259 28.63 2.36 6.55
N ASP A 260 27.97 3.24 7.29
CA ASP A 260 28.18 3.38 8.74
C ASP A 260 27.74 2.12 9.53
N HIS A 261 26.86 1.28 8.96
CA HIS A 261 26.33 0.07 9.58
C HIS A 261 27.12 -1.19 9.20
N HIS A 262 27.76 -1.18 8.04
CA HIS A 262 28.46 -2.33 7.47
C HIS A 262 29.99 -2.15 7.46
N GLN A 263 30.55 -1.73 8.60
CA GLN A 263 31.99 -1.64 8.82
C GLN A 263 32.54 -2.99 9.30
N HIS A 264 32.83 -3.91 8.38
CA HIS A 264 33.52 -5.18 8.71
C HIS A 264 34.62 -5.49 7.69
N ALA A 265 35.48 -6.45 8.04
CA ALA A 265 36.61 -6.82 7.22
C ALA A 265 36.26 -8.00 6.31
N HIS A 266 36.67 -7.92 5.04
CA HIS A 266 36.48 -9.00 4.07
C HIS A 266 37.67 -9.94 4.01
N GLU A 267 37.38 -11.23 3.82
CA GLU A 267 38.36 -12.30 3.68
C GLU A 267 38.73 -12.57 2.20
N GLY A 268 38.05 -11.90 1.25
CA GLY A 268 38.37 -11.88 -0.17
C GLY A 268 37.54 -12.82 -1.04
N TRP A 269 36.56 -13.53 -0.47
CA TRP A 269 35.66 -14.44 -1.18
C TRP A 269 34.27 -13.84 -1.45
N GLU A 270 33.97 -12.71 -0.83
CA GLU A 270 32.66 -12.05 -0.81
C GLU A 270 32.29 -11.41 -2.16
N GLY A 271 33.30 -11.11 -2.98
CA GLY A 271 33.14 -10.47 -4.29
C GLY A 271 33.01 -8.93 -4.24
N PRO A 272 32.92 -8.27 -5.40
CA PRO A 272 32.81 -6.81 -5.48
C PRO A 272 31.46 -6.31 -4.96
N GLU A 273 31.44 -5.10 -4.40
CA GLU A 273 30.21 -4.48 -3.91
C GLU A 273 29.20 -4.17 -5.03
N PRO A 274 27.88 -4.28 -4.77
CA PRO A 274 27.26 -4.82 -3.56
C PRO A 274 27.31 -6.36 -3.51
N HIS A 275 27.50 -6.95 -2.32
CA HIS A 275 27.58 -8.40 -2.09
C HIS A 275 26.76 -8.87 -0.89
N SER A 276 26.62 -10.18 -0.73
CA SER A 276 25.88 -10.82 0.37
C SER A 276 26.68 -11.96 0.97
N HIS A 277 27.01 -11.85 2.25
CA HIS A 277 27.70 -12.88 3.02
C HIS A 277 27.38 -12.74 4.51
N PRO A 278 27.60 -13.77 5.34
CA PRO A 278 27.40 -13.69 6.77
C PRO A 278 28.45 -12.75 7.35
N HIS A 279 28.01 -11.75 8.11
CA HIS A 279 28.90 -10.84 8.82
C HIS A 279 28.35 -10.51 10.21
N PRO A 280 29.23 -10.28 11.21
CA PRO A 280 28.82 -9.90 12.55
C PRO A 280 28.49 -8.40 12.60
N SER A 281 27.44 -8.05 13.34
CA SER A 281 27.12 -6.67 13.72
C SER A 281 27.37 -6.47 15.22
N GLY A 282 28.11 -5.40 15.55
CA GLY A 282 28.28 -4.96 16.93
C GLY A 282 26.99 -4.33 17.48
N PRO A 283 26.85 -4.16 18.81
CA PRO A 283 25.71 -3.46 19.37
C PRO A 283 25.75 -1.99 18.94
N ILE A 284 24.77 -1.58 18.15
CA ILE A 284 24.59 -0.19 17.71
C ILE A 284 23.23 0.26 18.23
N GLU A 285 23.24 1.38 18.97
CA GLU A 285 22.04 2.15 19.25
C GLU A 285 22.01 3.35 18.32
N HIS A 286 20.92 3.49 17.56
CA HIS A 286 20.73 4.66 16.72
C HIS A 286 19.25 5.02 16.59
N GLU A 287 19.00 6.26 16.19
CA GLU A 287 17.68 6.78 15.90
C GLU A 287 17.63 7.21 14.43
N HIS A 288 16.68 6.67 13.69
CA HIS A 288 16.37 7.16 12.35
C HIS A 288 14.87 7.08 12.06
N PRO A 289 14.35 7.84 11.09
CA PRO A 289 12.99 7.69 10.59
C PRO A 289 12.72 6.25 10.13
N HIS A 290 11.51 5.73 10.35
CA HIS A 290 11.15 4.39 9.89
C HIS A 290 11.11 4.33 8.35
N THR A 291 12.22 3.94 7.74
CA THR A 291 12.25 3.32 6.41
C THR A 291 11.97 1.83 6.55
N PRO A 292 11.27 1.18 5.61
CA PRO A 292 11.23 -0.27 5.53
C PRO A 292 12.63 -0.69 5.13
N ASP A 293 13.46 -0.84 6.14
CA ASP A 293 14.83 -1.26 6.03
C ASP A 293 14.85 -2.78 6.21
N ILE A 294 15.62 -3.42 5.33
CA ILE A 294 16.02 -4.82 5.34
C ILE A 294 16.70 -5.21 6.68
N HIS A 295 17.05 -4.25 7.53
CA HIS A 295 17.64 -4.45 8.85
C HIS A 295 16.64 -4.50 10.03
N HIS A 296 15.32 -4.49 9.80
CA HIS A 296 14.32 -4.33 10.88
C HIS A 296 13.30 -5.47 11.04
N ASP A 297 13.72 -6.73 10.98
CA ASP A 297 12.92 -7.82 11.56
C ASP A 297 13.43 -8.14 12.97
N HIS A 298 12.82 -7.54 13.99
CA HIS A 298 13.12 -7.86 15.39
C HIS A 298 11.83 -8.13 16.17
N GLY A 299 11.84 -9.23 16.93
CA GLY A 299 10.82 -9.51 17.93
C GLY A 299 10.84 -8.42 18.99
N HIS A 300 9.74 -7.67 19.06
CA HIS A 300 9.58 -6.62 20.06
C HIS A 300 9.06 -7.26 21.36
N GLY A 301 9.87 -7.18 22.42
CA GLY A 301 9.45 -7.41 23.80
C GLY A 301 9.07 -6.12 24.49
#